data_AF-A0A3C1P521-F1
#
_entry.id   AF-A0A3C1P521-F1
#
_cell.length_a   1.000
_cell.length_b   1.000
_cell.length_c   1.000
_cell.angle_alpha   90.00
_cell.angle_beta   90.00
_cell.angle_gamma   90.00
#
_symmetry.space_group_name_H-M   'P 1'
#
loop_
_entity.id
_entity.type
_entity.pdbx_description
1 polymer ?
#
loop_
_entity_poly.entity_id
_entity_poly.type
_entity_poly.pdbx_seq_one_letter_code
_entity_poly.pdbx_strand_id
1 'polypeptide(L)'
;FVKMVHNGIEYGLMASYAEGLNILKHANAGKVARDSDAETAPLSDPEYYQYDIDIPAVAEVWRRGSVVGSWLLDLTAAALHESADLSDFSGRVSDSGEGRWTSIAAIEEGVPAPVLTSALYERFESQGSGLFAGKILSAMRKEFGGHDEKSS
;
A
#
# COMPACT_ATOMS: atom_id res chain seq x y z
N PHE A 1 26.83 5.61 -2.01
CA PHE A 1 26.28 4.30 -2.39
C PHE A 1 25.60 3.58 -1.23
N VAL A 2 26.31 3.14 -0.18
CA VAL A 2 25.72 2.35 0.92
C VAL A 2 24.49 3.01 1.59
N LYS A 3 24.59 4.30 1.95
CA LYS A 3 23.46 5.05 2.54
C LYS A 3 22.24 5.14 1.60
N MET A 4 22.48 5.27 0.30
CA MET A 4 21.42 5.29 -0.70
C MET A 4 20.66 3.95 -0.70
N VAL A 5 21.38 2.83 -0.77
CA VAL A 5 20.77 1.49 -0.70
C VAL A 5 20.06 1.26 0.63
N HIS A 6 20.61 1.73 1.75
CA HIS A 6 19.92 1.71 3.05
C HIS A 6 18.54 2.38 2.97
N ASN A 7 18.46 3.58 2.40
CA ASN A 7 17.18 4.29 2.24
C ASN A 7 16.23 3.56 1.27
N GLY A 8 16.75 2.91 0.23
CA GLY A 8 15.95 2.02 -0.62
C GLY A 8 15.34 0.86 0.16
N ILE A 9 16.11 0.21 1.05
CA ILE A 9 15.62 -0.85 1.94
C ILE A 9 14.55 -0.31 2.90
N GLU A 10 14.77 0.88 3.47
CA GLU A 10 13.80 1.55 4.33
C GLU A 10 12.43 1.72 3.64
N TYR A 11 12.41 2.10 2.35
CA TYR A 11 11.18 2.22 1.58
C TYR A 11 10.43 0.89 1.50
N GLY A 12 11.13 -0.20 1.18
CA GLY A 12 10.54 -1.53 1.10
C GLY A 12 9.96 -2.00 2.43
N LEU A 13 10.65 -1.74 3.54
CA LEU A 13 10.15 -2.08 4.88
C LEU A 13 8.90 -1.29 5.25
N MET A 14 8.89 0.03 5.01
CA MET A 14 7.72 0.87 5.26
C MET A 14 6.51 0.43 4.43
N ALA A 15 6.72 0.17 3.13
CA ALA A 15 5.66 -0.30 2.22
C ALA A 15 5.08 -1.63 2.70
N SER A 16 5.93 -2.58 3.09
CA SER A 16 5.50 -3.89 3.59
C SER A 16 4.57 -3.78 4.82
N TYR A 17 4.87 -2.88 5.77
CA TYR A 17 3.95 -2.62 6.89
C TYR A 17 2.68 -1.92 6.44
N ALA A 18 2.78 -0.89 5.59
CA ALA A 18 1.63 -0.14 5.13
C ALA A 18 0.62 -1.04 4.40
N GLU A 19 1.08 -1.85 3.44
CA GLU A 19 0.26 -2.83 2.73
C GLU A 19 -0.37 -3.85 3.69
N GLY A 20 0.44 -4.45 4.59
CA GLY A 20 -0.04 -5.46 5.54
C GLY A 20 -1.11 -4.93 6.49
N LEU A 21 -0.90 -3.75 7.07
CA LEU A 21 -1.89 -3.10 7.94
C LEU A 21 -3.12 -2.65 7.16
N ASN A 22 -2.97 -2.23 5.91
CA ASN A 22 -4.10 -1.88 5.05
C ASN A 22 -4.99 -3.10 4.73
N ILE A 23 -4.38 -4.28 4.53
CA ILE A 23 -5.12 -5.54 4.40
C ILE A 23 -5.93 -5.83 5.67
N LEU A 24 -5.32 -5.70 6.85
CA LEU A 24 -6.01 -5.89 8.13
C LEU A 24 -7.15 -4.88 8.32
N LYS A 25 -6.95 -3.62 7.93
CA LYS A 25 -7.97 -2.57 8.00
C LYS A 25 -9.21 -2.91 7.17
N HIS A 26 -9.01 -3.59 6.03
CA HIS A 26 -10.07 -4.00 5.11
C HIS A 26 -10.55 -5.45 5.35
N ALA A 27 -10.14 -6.09 6.45
CA ALA A 27 -10.54 -7.46 6.80
C ALA A 27 -12.03 -7.58 7.21
N ASN A 28 -12.79 -6.48 7.16
CA ASN A 28 -14.25 -6.44 7.31
C ASN A 28 -15.00 -6.33 5.96
N ALA A 29 -14.31 -6.53 4.83
CA ALA A 29 -14.87 -6.44 3.49
C ALA A 29 -16.18 -7.23 3.27
N GLY A 30 -16.36 -8.35 3.96
CA GLY A 30 -17.55 -9.19 3.90
C GLY A 30 -18.77 -8.66 4.67
N LYS A 31 -18.61 -7.63 5.50
CA LYS A 31 -19.73 -6.91 6.15
C LYS A 31 -20.34 -5.84 5.25
N VAL A 32 -19.63 -5.44 4.20
CA VAL A 32 -20.07 -4.37 3.30
C VAL A 32 -20.83 -4.99 2.13
N ALA A 33 -22.08 -4.59 1.96
CA ALA A 33 -22.84 -4.96 0.77
C ALA A 33 -22.15 -4.35 -0.47
N ARG A 34 -21.84 -5.19 -1.46
CA ARG A 34 -21.27 -4.76 -2.74
C ARG A 34 -22.24 -5.12 -3.85
N ASP A 35 -22.51 -4.17 -4.74
CA ASP A 35 -23.21 -4.47 -5.97
C ASP A 35 -22.33 -5.35 -6.84
N SER A 36 -22.86 -6.49 -7.30
CA SER A 36 -22.18 -7.32 -8.29
C SER A 36 -22.44 -6.72 -9.68
N ASP A 37 -21.46 -6.01 -10.23
CA ASP A 37 -21.52 -5.44 -11.57
C ASP A 37 -20.22 -5.68 -12.34
N ALA A 38 -20.20 -5.24 -13.61
CA ALA A 38 -19.04 -5.43 -14.49
C ALA A 38 -17.76 -4.70 -14.02
N GLU A 39 -17.87 -3.77 -13.06
CA GLU A 39 -16.76 -3.02 -12.47
C GLU A 39 -16.29 -3.62 -11.14
N THR A 40 -17.15 -4.37 -10.45
CA THR A 40 -16.94 -4.77 -9.05
C THR A 40 -17.01 -6.29 -8.93
N ALA A 41 -15.84 -6.92 -8.78
CA ALA A 41 -15.77 -8.35 -8.54
C ALA A 41 -16.48 -8.70 -7.20
N PRO A 42 -17.38 -9.69 -7.20
CA PRO A 42 -18.01 -10.13 -5.95
C PRO A 42 -16.98 -10.80 -5.05
N LEU A 43 -17.19 -10.69 -3.74
CA LEU A 43 -16.44 -11.47 -2.75
C LEU A 43 -17.11 -12.84 -2.66
N SER A 44 -16.41 -13.90 -3.09
CA SER A 44 -16.99 -15.26 -3.17
C SER A 44 -17.42 -15.81 -1.82
N ASP A 45 -16.61 -15.59 -0.78
CA ASP A 45 -16.82 -16.12 0.58
C ASP A 45 -16.76 -14.98 1.62
N PRO A 46 -17.78 -14.11 1.70
CA PRO A 46 -17.78 -12.92 2.56
C PRO A 46 -17.71 -13.26 4.06
N GLU A 47 -18.16 -14.44 4.48
CA GLU A 47 -18.10 -14.90 5.86
C GLU A 47 -16.67 -14.95 6.43
N TYR A 48 -15.65 -15.12 5.59
CA TYR A 48 -14.24 -15.16 6.03
C TYR A 48 -13.62 -13.78 6.25
N TYR A 49 -14.33 -12.70 5.92
CA TYR A 49 -13.80 -11.33 5.96
C TYR A 49 -14.73 -10.41 6.76
N GLN A 50 -15.08 -10.83 7.97
CA GLN A 50 -15.98 -10.09 8.87
C GLN A 50 -15.27 -9.61 10.16
N TYR A 51 -13.99 -9.24 10.07
CA TYR A 51 -13.19 -8.86 11.24
C TYR A 51 -13.09 -7.34 11.40
N ASP A 52 -13.55 -6.82 12.54
CA ASP A 52 -13.23 -5.44 12.95
C ASP A 52 -11.95 -5.48 13.78
N ILE A 53 -10.80 -5.32 13.12
CA ILE A 53 -9.49 -5.46 13.74
C ILE A 53 -9.05 -4.11 14.36
N ASP A 54 -8.63 -4.16 15.63
CA ASP A 54 -7.95 -3.06 16.30
C ASP A 54 -6.49 -2.97 15.83
N ILE A 55 -6.26 -2.15 14.81
CA ILE A 55 -4.96 -1.96 14.16
C ILE A 55 -3.88 -1.44 15.15
N PRO A 56 -4.15 -0.41 15.98
CA PRO A 56 -3.22 -0.02 17.05
C PRO A 56 -2.81 -1.18 17.98
N ALA A 57 -3.76 -2.01 18.42
CA ALA A 57 -3.46 -3.14 19.29
C ALA A 57 -2.61 -4.21 18.58
N VAL A 58 -2.84 -4.45 17.29
CA VAL A 58 -2.01 -5.37 16.47
C VAL A 58 -0.57 -4.85 16.35
N ALA A 59 -0.40 -3.57 16.04
CA ALA A 59 0.94 -2.98 15.97
C ALA A 59 1.67 -3.11 17.32
N GLU A 60 0.98 -2.88 18.44
CA GLU A 60 1.55 -2.97 19.79
C GLU A 60 1.93 -4.39 20.20
N VAL A 61 1.10 -5.40 19.88
CA VAL A 61 1.41 -6.80 20.24
C VAL A 61 2.59 -7.34 19.44
N TRP A 62 2.73 -6.94 18.16
CA TRP A 62 3.85 -7.39 17.33
C TRP A 62 5.22 -6.86 17.79
N ARG A 63 5.27 -5.84 18.64
CA ARG A 63 6.54 -5.33 19.19
C ARG A 63 7.24 -6.34 20.12
N ARG A 64 6.52 -7.35 20.63
CA ARG A 64 7.03 -8.28 21.65
C ARG A 64 7.01 -9.72 21.14
N GLY A 65 8.19 -10.28 20.90
CA GLY A 65 8.36 -11.70 20.56
C GLY A 65 7.93 -12.10 19.15
N SER A 66 7.55 -11.14 18.29
CA SER A 66 7.31 -11.41 16.87
C SER A 66 8.60 -11.32 16.05
N VAL A 67 8.62 -12.01 14.91
CA VAL A 67 9.74 -11.96 13.95
C VAL A 67 9.83 -10.59 13.25
N VAL A 68 8.72 -9.87 13.16
CA VAL A 68 8.64 -8.56 12.51
C VAL A 68 8.89 -7.40 13.49
N GLY A 69 9.37 -7.68 14.71
CA GLY A 69 9.81 -6.64 15.63
C GLY A 69 10.91 -5.77 15.00
N SER A 70 10.71 -4.45 14.95
CA SER A 70 11.68 -3.51 14.37
C SER A 70 11.43 -2.09 14.84
N TRP A 71 12.42 -1.20 14.64
CA TRP A 71 12.28 0.22 14.93
C TRP A 71 11.14 0.89 14.14
N LEU A 72 10.95 0.52 12.86
CA LEU A 72 9.83 1.04 12.08
C LEU A 72 8.48 0.62 12.65
N LEU A 73 8.35 -0.62 13.16
CA LEU A 73 7.14 -1.06 13.85
C LEU A 73 6.90 -0.29 15.15
N ASP A 74 7.95 0.04 15.92
CA ASP A 74 7.82 0.88 17.10
C ASP A 74 7.26 2.27 16.74
N LEU A 75 7.76 2.88 15.66
CA LEU A 75 7.26 4.17 15.17
C LEU A 75 5.81 4.08 14.68
N THR A 76 5.46 3.01 13.95
CA THR A 76 4.09 2.76 13.50
C THR A 76 3.12 2.59 14.66
N ALA A 77 3.49 1.82 15.68
CA ALA A 77 2.67 1.63 16.87
C ALA A 77 2.48 2.94 17.65
N ALA A 78 3.54 3.77 17.77
CA ALA A 78 3.44 5.08 18.39
C ALA A 78 2.48 6.01 17.63
N ALA A 79 2.62 6.09 16.30
CA ALA A 79 1.73 6.91 15.47
C ALA A 79 0.26 6.46 15.56
N LEU A 80 0.00 5.14 15.54
CA LEU A 80 -1.35 4.58 15.68
C LEU A 80 -1.93 4.74 17.08
N HIS A 81 -1.09 4.83 18.10
CA HIS A 81 -1.52 5.14 19.46
C HIS A 81 -1.98 6.59 19.59
N GLU A 82 -1.28 7.52 18.93
CA GLU A 82 -1.65 8.93 18.89
C GLU A 82 -2.90 9.17 18.03
N SER A 83 -3.00 8.50 16.88
CA SER A 83 -4.15 8.57 15.98
C SER A 83 -4.44 7.21 15.35
N ALA A 84 -5.50 6.56 15.83
CA ALA A 84 -5.89 5.22 15.36
C ALA A 84 -6.37 5.19 13.90
N ASP A 85 -6.84 6.32 13.37
CA ASP A 85 -7.33 6.45 12.01
C ASP A 85 -6.39 7.26 11.09
N LEU A 86 -5.31 7.83 11.64
CA LEU A 86 -4.33 8.62 10.91
C LEU A 86 -4.96 9.81 10.15
N SER A 87 -6.04 10.37 10.68
CA SER A 87 -6.86 11.40 10.01
C SER A 87 -6.13 12.70 9.68
N ASP A 88 -4.99 12.99 10.34
CA ASP A 88 -4.15 14.15 10.04
C ASP A 88 -3.27 13.98 8.77
N PHE A 89 -3.22 12.77 8.20
CA PHE A 89 -2.39 12.46 7.04
C PHE A 89 -3.23 12.34 5.76
N SER A 90 -2.80 13.03 4.69
CA SER A 90 -3.50 13.01 3.39
C SER A 90 -3.27 11.76 2.55
N GLY A 91 -2.32 10.90 2.95
CA GLY A 91 -1.89 9.74 2.17
C GLY A 91 -0.93 10.07 1.01
N ARG A 92 -0.62 11.35 0.73
CA ARG A 92 0.40 11.72 -0.27
C ARG A 92 1.80 11.57 0.32
N VAL A 93 2.60 10.66 -0.23
CA VAL A 93 3.94 10.33 0.30
C VAL A 93 5.03 10.87 -0.62
N SER A 94 5.89 11.72 -0.08
CA SER A 94 7.06 12.27 -0.80
C SER A 94 8.20 11.24 -0.91
N ASP A 95 9.10 11.45 -1.87
CA ASP A 95 10.38 10.75 -1.97
C ASP A 95 11.54 11.76 -2.12
N SER A 96 12.66 11.54 -1.41
CA SER A 96 13.79 12.47 -1.35
C SER A 96 14.91 12.18 -2.37
N GLY A 97 14.74 11.16 -3.23
CA GLY A 97 15.67 10.79 -4.28
C GLY A 97 16.45 9.49 -4.03
N GLU A 98 16.74 9.10 -2.78
CA GLU A 98 17.57 7.91 -2.50
C GLU A 98 16.92 6.60 -2.96
N GLY A 99 15.59 6.49 -2.87
CA GLY A 99 14.84 5.37 -3.44
C GLY A 99 15.00 5.30 -4.96
N ARG A 100 14.96 6.45 -5.64
CA ARG A 100 15.16 6.53 -7.11
C ARG A 100 16.56 6.09 -7.49
N TRP A 101 17.58 6.62 -6.82
CA TRP A 101 18.97 6.26 -7.13
C TRP A 101 19.27 4.79 -6.83
N THR A 102 18.61 4.19 -5.82
CA THR A 102 18.70 2.75 -5.57
C THR A 102 18.12 1.93 -6.72
N SER A 103 16.94 2.26 -7.21
CA SER A 103 16.34 1.57 -8.38
C SER A 103 17.17 1.76 -9.65
N ILE A 104 17.71 2.96 -9.89
CA ILE A 104 18.60 3.22 -11.03
C ILE A 104 19.86 2.36 -10.94
N ALA A 105 20.52 2.32 -9.77
CA ALA A 105 21.71 1.49 -9.57
C ALA A 105 21.40 0.00 -9.82
N ALA A 106 20.26 -0.51 -9.33
CA ALA A 106 19.84 -1.88 -9.58
C ALA A 106 19.68 -2.19 -11.09
N ILE A 107 19.14 -1.24 -11.87
CA ILE A 107 19.00 -1.39 -13.33
C ILE A 107 20.38 -1.42 -14.00
N GLU A 108 21.25 -0.45 -13.68
CA GLU A 108 22.60 -0.35 -14.28
C GLU A 108 23.47 -1.57 -13.94
N GLU A 109 23.29 -2.14 -12.75
CA GLU A 109 24.01 -3.35 -12.31
C GLU A 109 23.37 -4.64 -12.82
N GLY A 110 22.18 -4.59 -13.42
CA GLY A 110 21.43 -5.78 -13.84
C GLY A 110 20.92 -6.64 -12.67
N VAL A 111 20.68 -6.02 -11.51
CA VAL A 111 20.24 -6.69 -10.27
C VAL A 111 18.72 -6.55 -10.10
N PRO A 112 17.97 -7.66 -9.96
CA PRO A 112 16.53 -7.60 -9.71
C PRO A 112 16.20 -6.95 -8.35
N ALA A 113 15.41 -5.88 -8.35
CA ALA A 113 14.95 -5.19 -7.13
C ALA A 113 13.43 -4.90 -7.15
N PRO A 114 12.57 -5.92 -7.33
CA PRO A 114 11.12 -5.72 -7.51
C PRO A 114 10.47 -5.03 -6.31
N VAL A 115 10.73 -5.50 -5.08
CA VAL A 115 10.12 -4.94 -3.86
C VAL A 115 10.50 -3.47 -3.66
N LEU A 116 11.78 -3.14 -3.81
CA LEU A 116 12.26 -1.76 -3.60
C LEU A 116 11.70 -0.82 -4.68
N THR A 117 11.56 -1.33 -5.90
CA THR A 117 10.99 -0.57 -7.03
C THR A 117 9.48 -0.37 -6.86
N SER A 118 8.74 -1.38 -6.43
CA SER A 118 7.30 -1.25 -6.13
C SER A 118 7.04 -0.24 -5.01
N ALA A 119 7.80 -0.31 -3.91
CA ALA A 119 7.69 0.64 -2.81
C ALA A 119 7.98 2.09 -3.23
N LEU A 120 8.82 2.30 -4.25
CA LEU A 120 9.02 3.62 -4.87
C LEU A 120 7.81 4.03 -5.72
N TYR A 121 7.27 3.11 -6.53
CA TYR A 121 6.12 3.39 -7.39
C TYR A 121 4.85 3.71 -6.61
N GLU A 122 4.61 3.05 -5.48
CA GLU A 122 3.50 3.40 -4.57
C GLU A 122 3.53 4.86 -4.15
N ARG A 123 4.72 5.44 -3.95
CA ARG A 123 4.84 6.87 -3.66
C ARG A 123 4.45 7.72 -4.85
N PHE A 124 4.84 7.34 -6.07
CA PHE A 124 4.43 8.06 -7.29
C PHE A 124 2.91 7.98 -7.50
N GLU A 125 2.32 6.80 -7.25
CA GLU A 125 0.87 6.60 -7.29
C GLU A 125 0.16 7.47 -6.27
N SER A 126 0.65 7.52 -5.02
CA SER A 126 0.11 8.40 -3.97
C SER A 126 0.18 9.90 -4.34
N GLN A 127 1.05 10.25 -5.28
CA GLN A 127 1.21 11.61 -5.79
C GLN A 127 0.34 11.90 -7.02
N GLY A 128 -0.43 10.93 -7.50
CA GLY A 128 -1.31 11.03 -8.67
C GLY A 128 -0.63 10.72 -10.00
N SER A 129 0.62 10.24 -10.01
CA SER A 129 1.35 9.99 -11.26
C SER A 129 0.77 8.85 -12.11
N GLY A 130 -0.02 7.93 -11.53
CA GLY A 130 -0.72 6.90 -12.30
C GLY A 130 -2.08 7.31 -12.85
N LEU A 131 -2.58 8.51 -12.55
CA LEU A 131 -3.93 8.94 -12.96
C LEU A 131 -4.13 8.87 -14.48
N PHE A 132 -3.13 9.27 -15.26
CA PHE A 132 -3.24 9.19 -16.73
C PHE A 132 -3.28 7.75 -17.21
N ALA A 133 -2.46 6.86 -16.62
CA ALA A 133 -2.50 5.43 -16.95
C ALA A 133 -3.88 4.83 -16.61
N GLY A 134 -4.43 5.15 -15.43
CA GLY A 134 -5.78 4.75 -15.04
C GLY A 134 -6.86 5.20 -16.03
N LYS A 135 -6.84 6.47 -16.46
CA LYS A 135 -7.76 6.99 -17.48
C LYS A 135 -7.67 6.24 -18.80
N ILE A 136 -6.46 5.89 -19.23
CA ILE A 136 -6.22 5.10 -20.44
C ILE A 136 -6.78 3.69 -20.29
N LEU A 137 -6.66 3.06 -19.12
CA LEU A 137 -7.27 1.76 -18.83
C LEU A 137 -8.81 1.82 -18.87
N SER A 138 -9.42 2.82 -18.22
CA SER A 138 -10.88 3.03 -18.28
C SER A 138 -11.35 3.24 -19.72
N ALA A 139 -10.63 4.06 -20.51
CA ALA A 139 -10.94 4.27 -21.92
C ALA A 139 -10.88 2.96 -22.72
N MET A 140 -9.84 2.13 -22.53
CA MET A 140 -9.76 0.84 -23.21
C MET A 140 -10.94 -0.07 -22.83
N ARG A 141 -11.26 -0.20 -21.54
CA ARG A 141 -12.40 -1.03 -21.07
C ARG A 141 -13.73 -0.60 -21.67
N LYS A 142 -13.92 0.72 -21.83
CA LYS A 142 -15.07 1.26 -22.56
C LYS A 142 -15.07 0.86 -24.03
N GLU A 143 -13.96 1.07 -24.73
CA GLU A 143 -13.89 0.82 -26.18
C GLU A 143 -14.07 -0.66 -26.56
N PHE A 144 -13.46 -1.61 -25.82
CA PHE A 144 -13.58 -3.03 -26.18
C PHE A 144 -14.78 -3.73 -25.54
N GLY A 145 -15.21 -3.30 -24.35
CA GLY A 145 -16.19 -4.03 -23.52
C GLY A 145 -17.48 -3.27 -23.23
N GLY A 146 -17.59 -2.00 -23.66
CA GLY A 146 -18.72 -1.15 -23.30
C GLY A 146 -18.83 -0.87 -21.80
N HIS A 147 -17.73 -1.01 -21.06
CA HIS A 147 -17.68 -0.79 -19.62
C HIS A 147 -17.66 0.72 -19.31
N ASP A 148 -18.81 1.29 -18.96
CA ASP A 148 -18.89 2.66 -18.47
C ASP A 148 -18.39 2.77 -17.02
N GLU A 149 -17.53 3.76 -16.77
CA GLU A 149 -17.03 4.07 -15.43
C GLU A 149 -18.16 4.59 -14.54
N LYS A 150 -18.15 4.18 -13.26
CA LYS A 150 -19.10 4.70 -12.27
C LYS A 150 -18.88 6.19 -12.03
N SER A 151 -19.95 6.95 -11.86
CA SER A 151 -19.88 8.34 -11.44
C SER A 151 -19.15 8.44 -10.09
N SER A 152 -18.08 9.22 -10.05
CA SER A 152 -17.32 9.55 -8.83
C SER A 152 -18.05 10.53 -7.92
#